data_AF-A0A8J3X8Z7-F1
#
_entry.id   AF-A0A8J3X8Z7-F1
#
_cell.length_a   1.000
_cell.length_b   1.000
_cell.length_c   1.000
_cell.angle_alpha   90.00
_cell.angle_beta   90.00
_cell.angle_gamma   90.00
#
_symmetry.space_group_name_H-M   'P 1'
#
loop_
_entity.id
_entity.type
_entity.pdbx_description
1 polymer ?
#
loop_
_entity_poly.entity_id
_entity_poly.type
_entity_poly.pdbx_seq_one_letter_code
_entity_poly.pdbx_strand_id
1 'polypeptide(L)'
;MPLTDWVGTVGPVLEAIPGRREAWAAVVLVCAATLAGAWMARRNTRRLSLWLAIASAMMLVTALVDLLPDAWSEAVEAGVPLWTLLLSGSFGFLVITYFTRRGCACPSDAAPGAMHAPGRHRRVKQAVDAALFGGMGTAAALTLHRAIEGATLGLTASAVVIVALTIHSASEGLALAALLDLARQRVAPWLVVACVSPAVGVLMATVAPMPGWLVPILLSMVMGVLLRTAVVGMKLAASNQRDGRLSRRQVTIAAMAATTVGVIIVTAHTLHGEGEPEQAAPLFRHSLAGFPDAAVAHAHGAPPALAGGSSTSPTAPLARVPGATATTDAGPLNRAELREAVTSGKLSLGDVLKRHDETTGRVVVGRIVRLLPGYLPERVDSLIQSSGVDEKRHIADLSEDERRKLLAVFDGHPE
;
A
#
# COMPACT_ATOMS: atom_id res chain seq x y z
N MET A 1 32.12 -34.00 5.20
CA MET A 1 31.20 -34.53 6.24
C MET A 1 29.92 -34.99 5.56
N PRO A 2 29.50 -36.24 5.76
CA PRO A 2 28.26 -36.76 5.19
C PRO A 2 27.03 -36.13 5.89
N LEU A 3 25.97 -35.85 5.11
CA LEU A 3 24.70 -35.27 5.57
C LEU A 3 24.00 -36.08 6.68
N THR A 4 24.36 -37.36 6.82
CA THR A 4 23.81 -38.27 7.84
C THR A 4 24.32 -37.99 9.25
N ASP A 5 25.53 -37.43 9.40
CA ASP A 5 26.10 -37.11 10.72
C ASP A 5 25.45 -35.86 11.33
N TRP A 6 24.97 -34.93 10.50
CA TRP A 6 24.30 -33.72 10.97
C TRP A 6 23.07 -34.04 11.82
N VAL A 7 22.21 -34.97 11.36
CA VAL A 7 20.93 -35.28 12.01
C VAL A 7 21.11 -35.84 13.43
N GLY A 8 22.19 -36.60 13.68
CA GLY A 8 22.49 -37.17 15.00
C GLY A 8 23.02 -36.15 16.01
N THR A 9 23.78 -35.15 15.56
CA THR A 9 24.35 -34.12 16.45
C THR A 9 23.40 -32.99 16.81
N VAL A 10 22.42 -32.64 15.96
CA VAL A 10 21.48 -31.54 16.30
C VAL A 10 20.38 -32.00 17.26
N GLY A 11 19.99 -33.29 17.23
CA GLY A 11 18.91 -33.86 18.04
C GLY A 11 19.04 -33.58 19.55
N PRO A 12 20.16 -33.92 20.21
CA PRO A 12 20.30 -33.72 21.66
C PRO A 12 20.54 -32.24 22.06
N VAL A 13 21.03 -31.40 21.15
CA VAL A 13 21.17 -29.94 21.38
C VAL A 13 19.81 -29.22 21.27
N LEU A 14 18.82 -29.85 20.61
CA LEU A 14 17.45 -29.33 20.50
C LEU A 14 16.59 -29.58 21.75
N GLU A 15 16.91 -30.59 22.56
CA GLU A 15 16.07 -31.03 23.69
C GLU A 15 16.37 -30.34 25.03
N ALA A 16 17.51 -29.66 25.18
CA ALA A 16 17.98 -29.18 26.49
C ALA A 16 17.60 -27.73 26.87
N ILE A 17 16.83 -27.00 26.05
CA ILE A 17 16.44 -25.61 26.35
C ILE A 17 14.93 -25.55 26.65
N PRO A 18 14.52 -25.50 27.94
CA PRO A 18 13.12 -25.28 28.32
C PRO A 18 12.68 -23.91 27.78
N GLY A 19 11.67 -23.91 26.90
CA GLY A 19 11.23 -22.76 26.09
C GLY A 19 11.12 -23.07 24.59
N ARG A 20 11.85 -24.07 24.08
CA ARG A 20 11.85 -24.39 22.64
C ARG A 20 10.55 -25.03 22.14
N ARG A 21 9.90 -25.86 22.96
CA ARG A 21 8.65 -26.57 22.58
C ARG A 21 7.49 -25.60 22.35
N GLU A 22 7.40 -24.55 23.15
CA GLU A 22 6.36 -23.53 23.04
C GLU A 22 6.52 -22.70 21.77
N ALA A 23 7.76 -22.28 21.46
CA ALA A 23 8.07 -21.58 20.21
C ALA A 23 7.71 -22.43 18.97
N TRP A 24 8.05 -23.73 18.97
CA TRP A 24 7.67 -24.62 17.87
C TRP A 24 6.17 -24.86 17.76
N ALA A 25 5.46 -24.97 18.89
CA ALA A 25 4.00 -25.03 18.89
C ALA A 25 3.37 -23.76 18.31
N ALA A 26 3.91 -22.59 18.67
CA ALA A 26 3.51 -21.30 18.10
C ALA A 26 3.76 -21.22 16.58
N VAL A 27 4.92 -21.69 16.11
CA VAL A 27 5.22 -21.80 14.67
C VAL A 27 4.19 -22.69 13.96
N VAL A 28 3.87 -23.87 14.51
CA VAL A 28 2.86 -24.76 13.93
C VAL A 28 1.49 -24.08 13.87
N LEU A 29 1.11 -23.36 14.93
CA LEU A 29 -0.15 -22.63 14.99
C LEU A 29 -0.21 -21.51 13.93
N VAL A 30 0.86 -20.72 13.81
CA VAL A 30 1.01 -19.66 12.79
C VAL A 30 0.95 -20.23 11.36
N CYS A 31 1.60 -21.38 11.12
CA CYS A 31 1.51 -22.10 9.85
C CYS A 31 0.07 -22.53 9.55
N ALA A 32 -0.60 -23.17 10.52
CA ALA A 32 -1.98 -23.61 10.37
C ALA A 32 -2.93 -22.43 10.08
N ALA A 33 -2.77 -21.32 10.79
CA ALA A 33 -3.54 -20.10 10.59
C ALA A 33 -3.35 -19.51 9.19
N THR A 34 -2.11 -19.49 8.69
CA THR A 34 -1.82 -19.06 7.32
C THR A 34 -2.53 -19.94 6.29
N LEU A 35 -2.40 -21.26 6.42
CA LEU A 35 -3.03 -22.20 5.52
C LEU A 35 -4.55 -22.04 5.55
N ALA A 36 -5.14 -21.83 6.72
CA ALA A 36 -6.56 -21.56 6.90
C ALA A 36 -6.97 -20.26 6.18
N GLY A 37 -6.20 -19.18 6.32
CA GLY A 37 -6.40 -17.92 5.61
C GLY A 37 -6.36 -18.08 4.10
N ALA A 38 -5.33 -18.75 3.58
CA ALA A 38 -5.15 -19.02 2.16
C ALA A 38 -6.27 -19.92 1.59
N TRP A 39 -6.69 -20.93 2.34
CA TRP A 39 -7.81 -21.79 1.99
C TRP A 39 -9.14 -21.02 1.96
N MET A 40 -9.36 -20.14 2.94
CA MET A 40 -10.57 -19.31 3.01
C MET A 40 -10.66 -18.33 1.83
N ALA A 41 -9.53 -17.77 1.39
CA ALA A 41 -9.45 -16.94 0.19
C ALA A 41 -9.95 -17.68 -1.06
N ARG A 42 -9.49 -18.93 -1.23
CA ARG A 42 -9.86 -19.77 -2.38
C ARG A 42 -11.32 -20.18 -2.39
N ARG A 43 -11.91 -20.46 -1.23
CA ARG A 43 -13.32 -20.90 -1.14
C ARG A 43 -14.32 -19.77 -1.39
N ASN A 44 -13.94 -18.51 -1.17
CA ASN A 44 -14.88 -17.41 -1.08
C ASN A 44 -14.57 -16.26 -2.06
N THR A 45 -14.32 -16.60 -3.33
CA THR A 45 -13.93 -15.66 -4.40
C THR A 45 -14.89 -14.47 -4.52
N ARG A 46 -16.19 -14.69 -4.30
CA ARG A 46 -17.22 -13.63 -4.35
C ARG A 46 -17.08 -12.57 -3.25
N ARG A 47 -16.43 -12.91 -2.12
CA ARG A 47 -16.24 -12.01 -0.97
C ARG A 47 -14.79 -11.54 -0.81
N LEU A 48 -13.92 -11.78 -1.78
CA LEU A 48 -12.50 -11.42 -1.72
C LEU A 48 -12.27 -9.94 -1.38
N SER A 49 -13.08 -9.03 -1.92
CA SER A 49 -12.96 -7.60 -1.65
C SER A 49 -13.22 -7.24 -0.18
N LEU A 50 -14.18 -7.92 0.47
CA LEU A 50 -14.46 -7.74 1.89
C LEU A 50 -13.33 -8.30 2.75
N TRP A 51 -12.87 -9.50 2.43
CA TRP A 51 -11.76 -10.12 3.17
C TRP A 51 -10.46 -9.34 3.02
N LEU A 52 -10.17 -8.79 1.83
CA LEU A 52 -9.02 -7.92 1.60
C LEU A 52 -9.13 -6.63 2.42
N ALA A 53 -10.33 -6.05 2.53
CA ALA A 53 -10.56 -4.87 3.36
C ALA A 53 -10.29 -5.17 4.84
N ILE A 54 -10.81 -6.30 5.35
CA ILE A 54 -10.58 -6.73 6.73
C ILE A 54 -9.10 -7.00 6.99
N ALA A 55 -8.44 -7.78 6.14
CA ALA A 55 -7.01 -8.10 6.27
C ALA A 55 -6.15 -6.83 6.22
N SER A 56 -6.49 -5.89 5.32
CA SER A 56 -5.81 -4.62 5.21
C SER A 56 -5.98 -3.73 6.44
N ALA A 57 -7.17 -3.73 7.06
CA ALA A 57 -7.41 -3.01 8.30
C ALA A 57 -6.66 -3.66 9.48
N MET A 58 -6.65 -4.99 9.56
CA MET A 58 -5.85 -5.75 10.53
C MET A 58 -4.36 -5.42 10.44
N MET A 59 -3.77 -5.50 9.25
CA MET A 59 -2.36 -5.16 9.04
C MET A 59 -2.05 -3.72 9.47
N LEU A 60 -2.95 -2.77 9.22
CA LEU A 60 -2.78 -1.39 9.67
C LEU A 60 -2.79 -1.29 11.20
N VAL A 61 -3.75 -1.95 11.85
CA VAL A 61 -3.86 -1.95 13.32
C VAL A 61 -2.62 -2.59 13.94
N THR A 62 -2.18 -3.76 13.47
CA THR A 62 -0.94 -4.39 13.95
C THR A 62 0.27 -3.46 13.78
N ALA A 63 0.44 -2.84 12.60
CA ALA A 63 1.56 -1.94 12.37
C ALA A 63 1.57 -0.73 13.33
N LEU A 64 0.41 -0.19 13.69
CA LEU A 64 0.30 1.02 14.51
C LEU A 64 0.22 0.76 16.01
N VAL A 65 -0.37 -0.37 16.43
CA VAL A 65 -0.64 -0.69 17.84
C VAL A 65 0.40 -1.62 18.43
N ASP A 66 1.02 -2.47 17.60
CA ASP A 66 1.97 -3.49 18.04
C ASP A 66 3.40 -3.04 17.71
N LEU A 67 3.72 -2.94 16.41
CA LEU A 67 5.10 -2.68 15.96
C LEU A 67 5.61 -1.28 16.26
N LEU A 68 4.75 -0.25 16.16
CA LEU A 68 5.18 1.13 16.36
C LEU A 68 5.55 1.42 17.83
N PRO A 69 4.71 1.07 18.83
CA PRO A 69 5.08 1.24 20.23
C PRO A 69 6.33 0.45 20.61
N ASP A 70 6.44 -0.81 20.15
CA ASP A 70 7.59 -1.67 20.46
C ASP A 70 8.89 -1.14 19.83
N ALA A 71 8.87 -0.75 18.55
CA ALA A 71 10.03 -0.15 17.91
C ALA A 71 10.47 1.16 18.59
N TRP A 72 9.51 1.91 19.15
CA TRP A 72 9.79 3.15 19.88
C TRP A 72 10.42 2.87 21.24
N SER A 73 9.83 1.98 22.05
CA SER A 73 10.36 1.65 23.38
C SER A 73 11.75 1.04 23.28
N GLU A 74 11.95 0.07 22.38
CA GLU A 74 13.25 -0.56 22.16
C GLU A 74 14.31 0.43 21.66
N ALA A 75 13.93 1.40 20.82
CA ALA A 75 14.87 2.43 20.38
C ALA A 75 15.34 3.32 21.52
N VAL A 76 14.42 3.71 22.42
CA VAL A 76 14.75 4.50 23.60
C VAL A 76 15.67 3.71 24.53
N GLU A 77 15.36 2.43 24.78
CA GLU A 77 16.18 1.55 25.61
C GLU A 77 17.57 1.28 25.02
N ALA A 78 17.66 1.07 23.70
CA ALA A 78 18.92 0.83 23.01
C ALA A 78 19.71 2.12 22.71
N GLY A 79 19.20 3.30 23.06
CA GLY A 79 19.82 4.59 22.75
C GLY A 79 19.89 4.90 21.25
N VAL A 80 19.02 4.28 20.44
CA VAL A 80 18.94 4.50 19.00
C VAL A 80 18.17 5.81 18.72
N PRO A 81 18.71 6.74 17.92
CA PRO A 81 18.01 7.96 17.60
C PRO A 81 16.67 7.70 16.89
N LEU A 82 15.60 8.36 17.33
CA LEU A 82 14.25 8.16 16.79
C LEU A 82 14.12 8.50 15.29
N TRP A 83 14.97 9.38 14.76
CA TRP A 83 15.01 9.65 13.31
C TRP A 83 15.45 8.41 12.51
N THR A 84 16.25 7.52 13.11
CA THR A 84 16.67 6.26 12.47
C THR A 84 15.47 5.35 12.26
N LEU A 85 14.51 5.32 13.20
CA LEU A 85 13.23 4.63 13.01
C LEU A 85 12.46 5.23 11.83
N LEU A 86 12.26 6.54 11.82
CA LEU A 86 11.54 7.21 10.73
C LEU A 86 12.18 6.94 9.36
N LEU A 87 13.50 6.98 9.25
CA LEU A 87 14.21 6.66 8.02
C LEU A 87 14.07 5.19 7.63
N SER A 88 14.21 4.26 8.59
CA SER A 88 14.10 2.83 8.36
C SER A 88 12.69 2.44 7.91
N GLY A 89 11.66 2.92 8.61
CA GLY A 89 10.27 2.72 8.22
C GLY A 89 9.93 3.37 6.89
N SER A 90 10.41 4.60 6.63
CA SER A 90 10.26 5.23 5.32
C SER A 90 10.93 4.42 4.22
N PHE A 91 12.11 3.87 4.48
CA PHE A 91 12.84 3.01 3.54
C PHE A 91 12.04 1.74 3.24
N GLY A 92 11.56 1.02 4.25
CA GLY A 92 10.71 -0.16 4.08
C GLY A 92 9.46 0.15 3.24
N PHE A 93 8.77 1.26 3.55
CA PHE A 93 7.61 1.73 2.81
C PHE A 93 7.95 2.04 1.34
N LEU A 94 9.07 2.73 1.09
CA LEU A 94 9.51 3.12 -0.25
C LEU A 94 9.94 1.93 -1.10
N VAL A 95 10.67 0.97 -0.52
CA VAL A 95 11.09 -0.27 -1.20
C VAL A 95 9.87 -1.03 -1.72
N ILE A 96 8.87 -1.23 -0.87
CA ILE A 96 7.61 -1.90 -1.28
C ILE A 96 6.85 -1.04 -2.29
N THR A 97 6.83 0.28 -2.10
CA THR A 97 6.23 1.19 -3.08
C THR A 97 6.88 1.07 -4.44
N TYR A 98 8.21 0.97 -4.51
CA TYR A 98 8.96 0.84 -5.74
C TYR A 98 8.61 -0.46 -6.47
N PHE A 99 8.62 -1.59 -5.77
CA PHE A 99 8.26 -2.90 -6.35
C PHE A 99 6.79 -2.96 -6.77
N THR A 100 5.87 -2.43 -5.95
CA THR A 100 4.44 -2.41 -6.27
C THR A 100 4.09 -1.46 -7.42
N ARG A 101 4.75 -0.30 -7.52
CA ARG A 101 4.48 0.70 -8.58
C ARG A 101 4.88 0.18 -9.96
N ARG A 102 5.95 -0.61 -10.08
CA ARG A 102 6.33 -1.23 -11.37
C ARG A 102 5.47 -2.45 -11.73
N GLY A 103 4.84 -3.09 -10.75
CA GLY A 103 3.90 -4.19 -10.97
C GLY A 103 2.51 -3.76 -11.46
N CYS A 104 2.05 -2.56 -11.11
CA CYS A 104 0.78 -2.01 -11.61
C CYS A 104 0.94 -1.36 -13.00
N ALA A 105 1.31 -2.17 -14.00
CA ALA A 105 1.08 -1.81 -15.40
C ALA A 105 -0.44 -1.92 -15.68
N CYS A 106 -1.22 -0.96 -15.19
CA CYS A 106 -2.59 -0.80 -15.66
C CYS A 106 -2.52 -0.58 -17.18
N PRO A 107 -3.19 -1.38 -18.01
CA PRO A 107 -3.19 -1.22 -19.46
C PRO A 107 -3.97 0.02 -19.94
N SER A 108 -4.07 1.06 -19.10
CA SER A 108 -4.86 2.27 -19.34
C SER A 108 -4.22 3.26 -20.31
N ASP A 109 -2.97 3.05 -20.74
CA ASP A 109 -2.34 3.86 -21.80
C ASP A 109 -2.11 3.08 -23.11
N ALA A 110 -2.72 1.90 -23.25
CA ALA A 110 -2.79 1.25 -24.55
C ALA A 110 -3.87 1.96 -25.39
N ALA A 111 -3.45 3.03 -26.06
CA ALA A 111 -4.28 3.78 -27.01
C ALA A 111 -5.13 2.81 -27.87
N PRO A 112 -6.47 2.90 -27.82
CA PRO A 112 -7.35 2.05 -28.61
C PRO A 112 -7.32 2.53 -30.07
N GLY A 113 -6.32 2.10 -30.85
CA GLY A 113 -6.23 2.51 -32.25
C GLY A 113 -5.17 1.83 -33.12
N ALA A 114 -4.09 1.29 -32.56
CA ALA A 114 -3.07 0.66 -33.40
C ALA A 114 -3.34 -0.84 -33.62
N MET A 115 -4.22 -1.17 -34.57
CA MET A 115 -4.27 -2.49 -35.23
C MET A 115 -3.07 -2.69 -36.17
N HIS A 116 -1.86 -2.47 -35.66
CA HIS A 116 -0.64 -2.91 -36.33
C HIS A 116 -0.03 -4.04 -35.52
N ALA A 117 0.05 -5.22 -36.15
CA ALA A 117 0.92 -6.28 -35.68
C ALA A 117 2.37 -5.79 -35.78
N PRO A 118 3.01 -5.46 -34.65
CA PRO A 118 4.22 -6.20 -34.33
C PRO A 118 4.39 -6.46 -32.81
N GLY A 119 4.82 -7.70 -32.50
CA GLY A 119 5.57 -8.00 -31.28
C GLY A 119 4.81 -8.69 -30.16
N ARG A 120 4.50 -9.99 -30.31
CA ARG A 120 4.21 -10.91 -29.18
C ARG A 120 5.21 -10.74 -28.03
N HIS A 121 6.46 -10.39 -28.33
CA HIS A 121 7.51 -10.13 -27.34
C HIS A 121 7.25 -8.95 -26.38
N ARG A 122 6.59 -7.86 -26.81
CA ARG A 122 6.34 -6.71 -25.92
C ARG A 122 5.23 -7.01 -24.90
N ARG A 123 4.18 -7.73 -25.32
CA ARG A 123 3.12 -8.21 -24.42
C ARG A 123 3.63 -9.26 -23.45
N VAL A 124 4.48 -10.18 -23.91
CA VAL A 124 5.13 -11.15 -23.01
C VAL A 124 6.02 -10.42 -22.01
N LYS A 125 6.84 -9.45 -22.44
CA LYS A 125 7.70 -8.68 -21.52
C LYS A 125 6.89 -7.88 -20.50
N GLN A 126 5.81 -7.20 -20.90
CA GLN A 126 4.94 -6.44 -19.98
C GLN A 126 4.15 -7.34 -19.03
N ALA A 127 3.65 -8.50 -19.50
CA ALA A 127 2.97 -9.46 -18.65
C ALA A 127 3.93 -10.14 -17.66
N VAL A 128 5.17 -10.43 -18.11
CA VAL A 128 6.24 -10.96 -17.27
C VAL A 128 6.69 -9.91 -16.25
N ASP A 129 6.90 -8.65 -16.64
CA ASP A 129 7.25 -7.58 -15.70
C ASP A 129 6.12 -7.32 -14.67
N ALA A 130 4.84 -7.28 -15.09
CA ALA A 130 3.73 -7.11 -14.17
C ALA A 130 3.57 -8.29 -13.20
N ALA A 131 3.75 -9.53 -13.68
CA ALA A 131 3.64 -10.73 -12.87
C ALA A 131 4.85 -10.91 -11.93
N LEU A 132 6.07 -10.62 -12.39
CA LEU A 132 7.29 -10.74 -11.61
C LEU A 132 7.38 -9.64 -10.54
N PHE A 133 7.03 -8.39 -10.87
CA PHE A 133 7.21 -7.27 -9.93
C PHE A 133 6.01 -7.05 -8.99
N GLY A 134 4.78 -7.41 -9.38
CA GLY A 134 3.60 -7.23 -8.52
C GLY A 134 3.37 -8.36 -7.50
N GLY A 135 3.32 -9.61 -7.98
CA GLY A 135 2.97 -10.77 -7.16
C GLY A 135 4.15 -11.31 -6.35
N MET A 136 5.30 -11.53 -7.00
CA MET A 136 6.46 -12.13 -6.33
C MET A 136 7.12 -11.17 -5.34
N GLY A 137 7.22 -9.88 -5.66
CA GLY A 137 7.79 -8.88 -4.75
C GLY A 137 6.99 -8.81 -3.44
N THR A 138 5.66 -8.81 -3.52
CA THR A 138 4.81 -8.84 -2.33
C THR A 138 4.92 -10.16 -1.57
N ALA A 139 4.94 -11.30 -2.27
CA ALA A 139 5.09 -12.61 -1.64
C ALA A 139 6.45 -12.78 -0.94
N ALA A 140 7.53 -12.28 -1.53
CA ALA A 140 8.86 -12.27 -0.94
C ALA A 140 8.92 -11.36 0.29
N ALA A 141 8.31 -10.17 0.22
CA ALA A 141 8.23 -9.28 1.37
C ALA A 141 7.46 -9.89 2.54
N LEU A 142 6.30 -10.53 2.28
CA LEU A 142 5.52 -11.25 3.30
C LEU A 142 6.29 -12.44 3.88
N THR A 143 7.05 -13.16 3.05
CA THR A 143 7.91 -14.26 3.54
C THR A 143 8.99 -13.74 4.47
N LEU A 144 9.67 -12.65 4.10
CA LEU A 144 10.71 -12.05 4.93
C LEU A 144 10.13 -11.50 6.24
N HIS A 145 8.97 -10.83 6.16
CA HIS A 145 8.22 -10.36 7.32
C HIS A 145 7.98 -11.49 8.33
N ARG A 146 7.48 -12.63 7.84
CA ARG A 146 7.20 -13.80 8.68
C ARG A 146 8.42 -14.49 9.25
N ALA A 147 9.56 -14.42 8.55
CA ALA A 147 10.82 -14.86 9.14
C ALA A 147 11.18 -13.96 10.35
N ILE A 148 10.89 -12.67 10.28
CA ILE A 148 11.11 -11.76 11.42
C ILE A 148 10.14 -12.08 12.56
N GLU A 149 8.85 -12.33 12.28
CA GLU A 149 7.89 -12.80 13.30
C GLU A 149 8.29 -14.15 13.93
N GLY A 150 8.86 -15.05 13.13
CA GLY A 150 9.42 -16.29 13.65
C GLY A 150 10.58 -16.04 14.61
N ALA A 151 11.43 -15.06 14.29
CA ALA A 151 12.52 -14.68 15.18
C ALA A 151 11.98 -14.12 16.50
N THR A 152 10.93 -13.30 16.48
CA THR A 152 10.30 -12.78 17.70
C THR A 152 9.65 -13.90 18.52
N LEU A 153 8.96 -14.86 17.91
CA LEU A 153 8.44 -16.06 18.60
C LEU A 153 9.53 -16.88 19.30
N GLY A 154 10.75 -16.91 18.73
CA GLY A 154 11.90 -17.56 19.34
C GLY A 154 12.43 -16.82 20.58
N LEU A 155 12.16 -15.51 20.69
CA LEU A 155 12.63 -14.63 21.76
C LEU A 155 11.55 -14.39 22.83
N THR A 156 10.26 -14.43 22.48
CA THR A 156 9.15 -14.10 23.36
C THR A 156 8.10 -15.21 23.38
N ALA A 157 7.94 -15.88 24.52
CA ALA A 157 6.94 -16.94 24.72
C ALA A 157 5.66 -16.41 25.41
N SER A 158 5.13 -15.27 24.95
CA SER A 158 3.87 -14.73 25.50
C SER A 158 2.66 -15.32 24.76
N ALA A 159 1.72 -15.89 25.53
CA ALA A 159 0.47 -16.40 24.97
C ALA A 159 -0.32 -15.33 24.20
N VAL A 160 -0.28 -14.07 24.66
CA VAL A 160 -0.94 -12.95 23.99
C VAL A 160 -0.32 -12.69 22.62
N VAL A 161 1.02 -12.66 22.55
CA VAL A 161 1.77 -12.48 21.30
C VAL A 161 1.48 -13.62 20.33
N ILE A 162 1.44 -14.87 20.81
CA ILE A 162 1.11 -16.04 19.98
C ILE A 162 -0.29 -15.91 19.37
N VAL A 163 -1.29 -15.49 20.16
CA VAL A 163 -2.67 -15.29 19.67
C VAL A 163 -2.72 -14.15 18.64
N ALA A 164 -2.06 -13.03 18.91
CA ALA A 164 -1.98 -11.89 17.99
C ALA A 164 -1.35 -12.30 16.63
N LEU A 165 -0.20 -12.96 16.67
CA LEU A 165 0.51 -13.47 15.49
C LEU A 165 -0.32 -14.51 14.73
N THR A 166 -1.09 -15.34 15.43
CA THR A 166 -1.99 -16.33 14.79
C THR A 166 -3.08 -15.64 13.98
N ILE A 167 -3.75 -14.63 14.56
CA ILE A 167 -4.79 -13.84 13.87
C ILE A 167 -4.18 -13.06 12.69
N HIS A 168 -3.00 -12.48 12.90
CA HIS A 168 -2.23 -11.78 11.88
C HIS A 168 -1.90 -12.70 10.70
N SER A 169 -1.31 -13.87 10.98
CA SER A 169 -0.91 -14.88 10.00
C SER A 169 -2.07 -15.41 9.16
N ALA A 170 -3.27 -15.55 9.73
CA ALA A 170 -4.46 -15.90 8.97
C ALA A 170 -4.83 -14.81 7.95
N SER A 171 -4.73 -13.54 8.36
CA SER A 171 -5.01 -12.40 7.48
C SER A 171 -3.98 -12.29 6.35
N GLU A 172 -2.70 -12.55 6.64
CA GLU A 172 -1.64 -12.60 5.64
C GLU A 172 -1.79 -13.75 4.66
N GLY A 173 -2.09 -14.97 5.14
CA GLY A 173 -2.32 -16.12 4.27
C GLY A 173 -3.47 -15.88 3.29
N LEU A 174 -4.52 -15.20 3.75
CA LEU A 174 -5.63 -14.76 2.91
C LEU A 174 -5.16 -13.74 1.86
N ALA A 175 -4.42 -12.71 2.28
CA ALA A 175 -3.93 -11.67 1.39
C ALA A 175 -2.96 -12.22 0.32
N LEU A 176 -2.03 -13.08 0.72
CA LEU A 176 -1.08 -13.76 -0.15
C LEU A 176 -1.80 -14.59 -1.21
N ALA A 177 -2.78 -15.42 -0.81
CA ALA A 177 -3.56 -16.23 -1.73
C ALA A 177 -4.36 -15.37 -2.72
N ALA A 178 -5.00 -14.29 -2.24
CA ALA A 178 -5.75 -13.38 -3.09
C ALA A 178 -4.86 -12.66 -4.12
N LEU A 179 -3.69 -12.17 -3.70
CA LEU A 179 -2.75 -11.46 -4.57
C LEU A 179 -2.12 -12.40 -5.61
N LEU A 180 -1.76 -13.62 -5.22
CA LEU A 180 -1.21 -14.62 -6.15
C LEU A 180 -2.26 -15.11 -7.15
N ASP A 181 -3.51 -15.27 -6.74
CA ASP A 181 -4.62 -15.62 -7.63
C ASP A 181 -4.88 -14.50 -8.65
N LEU A 182 -4.89 -13.24 -8.21
CA LEU A 182 -4.97 -12.07 -9.10
C LEU A 182 -3.80 -12.01 -10.09
N ALA A 183 -2.59 -12.36 -9.65
CA ALA A 183 -1.40 -12.44 -10.49
C ALA A 183 -1.34 -13.70 -11.38
N ARG A 184 -2.33 -14.61 -11.27
CA ARG A 184 -2.35 -15.93 -11.92
C ARG A 184 -1.09 -16.77 -11.65
N GLN A 185 -0.49 -16.60 -10.48
CA GLN A 185 0.69 -17.33 -10.04
C GLN A 185 0.31 -18.59 -9.28
N ARG A 186 1.21 -19.58 -9.25
CA ARG A 186 0.99 -20.80 -8.47
C ARG A 186 1.05 -20.46 -6.97
N VAL A 187 -0.07 -20.57 -6.28
CA VAL A 187 -0.18 -20.25 -4.83
C VAL A 187 0.64 -21.22 -3.97
N ALA A 188 0.65 -22.51 -4.32
CA ALA A 188 1.26 -23.57 -3.51
C ALA A 188 2.74 -23.34 -3.14
N PRO A 189 3.69 -23.07 -4.07
CA PRO A 189 5.10 -22.88 -3.71
C PRO A 189 5.32 -21.68 -2.79
N TRP A 190 4.63 -20.56 -3.05
CA TRP A 190 4.74 -19.37 -2.20
C TRP A 190 4.13 -19.58 -0.82
N LEU A 191 3.05 -20.35 -0.73
CA LEU A 191 2.44 -20.70 0.55
C LEU A 191 3.34 -21.61 1.38
N VAL A 192 4.05 -22.57 0.75
CA VAL A 192 5.05 -23.40 1.43
C VAL A 192 6.18 -22.52 1.97
N VAL A 193 6.72 -21.64 1.14
CA VAL A 193 7.80 -20.71 1.54
C VAL A 193 7.34 -19.82 2.70
N ALA A 194 6.13 -19.26 2.63
CA ALA A 194 5.54 -18.47 3.71
C ALA A 194 5.36 -19.31 4.98
N CYS A 195 4.90 -20.56 4.91
CA CYS A 195 4.76 -21.42 6.09
C CYS A 195 6.10 -21.86 6.68
N VAL A 196 7.15 -22.02 5.88
CA VAL A 196 8.48 -22.39 6.40
C VAL A 196 9.19 -21.18 7.02
N SER A 197 8.87 -19.96 6.60
CA SER A 197 9.58 -18.76 7.03
C SER A 197 9.61 -18.49 8.55
N PRO A 198 8.53 -18.68 9.35
CA PRO A 198 8.62 -18.49 10.80
C PRO A 198 9.58 -19.48 11.47
N ALA A 199 9.62 -20.73 11.00
CA ALA A 199 10.59 -21.70 11.49
C ALA A 199 12.03 -21.25 11.22
N VAL A 200 12.29 -20.70 10.02
CA VAL A 200 13.59 -20.10 9.68
C VAL A 200 13.91 -18.94 10.63
N GLY A 201 12.92 -18.10 10.93
CA GLY A 201 13.02 -17.03 11.92
C GLY A 201 13.48 -17.50 13.29
N VAL A 202 12.77 -18.48 13.87
CA VAL A 202 13.13 -19.08 15.17
C VAL A 202 14.56 -19.63 15.11
N LEU A 203 14.93 -20.32 14.03
CA LEU A 203 16.28 -20.85 13.86
C LEU A 203 17.33 -19.73 13.81
N MET A 204 17.10 -18.65 13.05
CA MET A 204 18.03 -17.52 12.98
C MET A 204 18.22 -16.86 14.34
N ALA A 205 17.13 -16.63 15.09
CA ALA A 205 17.21 -16.09 16.44
C ALA A 205 18.03 -16.97 17.40
N THR A 206 17.99 -18.30 17.24
CA THR A 206 18.78 -19.22 18.06
C THR A 206 20.26 -19.29 17.70
N VAL A 207 20.62 -19.03 16.44
CA VAL A 207 22.01 -19.17 15.96
C VAL A 207 22.77 -17.84 16.04
N ALA A 208 22.09 -16.73 15.81
CA ALA A 208 22.70 -15.40 15.76
C ALA A 208 21.83 -14.41 16.57
N PRO A 209 22.08 -14.24 17.88
CA PRO A 209 21.36 -13.25 18.66
C PRO A 209 21.58 -11.87 18.04
N MET A 210 20.49 -11.18 17.71
CA MET A 210 20.57 -9.88 17.06
C MET A 210 21.11 -8.83 18.04
N PRO A 211 22.05 -7.97 17.61
CA PRO A 211 22.45 -6.80 18.37
C PRO A 211 21.22 -5.97 18.77
N GLY A 212 21.14 -5.54 20.03
CA GLY A 212 19.96 -4.83 20.54
C GLY A 212 19.60 -3.56 19.76
N TRP A 213 20.58 -2.88 19.16
CA TRP A 213 20.34 -1.69 18.32
C TRP A 213 19.70 -2.00 16.95
N LEU A 214 19.79 -3.24 16.46
CA LEU A 214 19.20 -3.64 15.18
C LEU A 214 17.71 -3.93 15.28
N VAL A 215 17.24 -4.40 16.44
CA VAL A 215 15.83 -4.80 16.63
C VAL A 215 14.86 -3.65 16.33
N PRO A 216 15.00 -2.44 16.92
CA PRO A 216 14.07 -1.35 16.64
C PRO A 216 14.17 -0.83 15.19
N ILE A 217 15.35 -0.92 14.57
CA ILE A 217 15.54 -0.56 13.15
C ILE A 217 14.78 -1.53 12.25
N LEU A 218 14.87 -2.83 12.50
CA LEU A 218 14.17 -3.87 11.76
C LEU A 218 12.66 -3.80 11.97
N LEU A 219 12.19 -3.65 13.22
CA LEU A 219 10.77 -3.46 13.53
C LEU A 219 10.20 -2.24 12.80
N SER A 220 10.92 -1.12 12.79
CA SER A 220 10.49 0.07 12.08
C SER A 220 10.45 -0.13 10.55
N MET A 221 11.45 -0.79 9.97
CA MET A 221 11.46 -1.15 8.55
C MET A 221 10.24 -1.99 8.17
N VAL A 222 9.97 -3.02 8.98
CA VAL A 222 8.84 -3.93 8.82
C VAL A 222 7.50 -3.22 8.95
N MET A 223 7.36 -2.32 9.93
CA MET A 223 6.20 -1.44 10.06
C MET A 223 5.97 -0.63 8.78
N GLY A 224 7.02 -0.06 8.19
CA GLY A 224 6.94 0.65 6.91
C GLY A 224 6.42 -0.22 5.75
N VAL A 225 6.89 -1.46 5.68
CA VAL A 225 6.43 -2.47 4.71
C VAL A 225 4.93 -2.75 4.89
N LEU A 226 4.49 -3.07 6.10
CA LEU A 226 3.08 -3.36 6.41
C LEU A 226 2.18 -2.16 6.19
N LEU A 227 2.62 -0.97 6.57
CA LEU A 227 1.87 0.26 6.35
C LEU A 227 1.62 0.47 4.86
N ARG A 228 2.60 0.18 4.01
CA ARG A 228 2.43 0.27 2.56
C ARG A 228 1.43 -0.74 2.04
N THR A 229 1.53 -2.01 2.43
CA THR A 229 0.61 -3.07 1.97
C THR A 229 -0.82 -2.79 2.43
N ALA A 230 -1.01 -2.33 3.67
CA ALA A 230 -2.29 -1.89 4.20
C ALA A 230 -2.86 -0.69 3.43
N VAL A 231 -2.05 0.32 3.09
CA VAL A 231 -2.53 1.45 2.29
C VAL A 231 -2.97 1.01 0.89
N VAL A 232 -2.27 0.08 0.24
CA VAL A 232 -2.72 -0.50 -1.05
C VAL A 232 -4.03 -1.25 -0.88
N GLY A 233 -4.12 -2.15 0.10
CA GLY A 233 -5.31 -2.96 0.36
C GLY A 233 -6.55 -2.10 0.62
N MET A 234 -6.42 -1.06 1.44
CA MET A 234 -7.49 -0.10 1.70
C MET A 234 -7.90 0.67 0.44
N LYS A 235 -6.94 1.12 -0.39
CA LYS A 235 -7.25 1.81 -1.65
C LYS A 235 -8.02 0.92 -2.63
N LEU A 236 -7.64 -0.35 -2.75
CA LEU A 236 -8.34 -1.34 -3.57
C LEU A 236 -9.72 -1.67 -3.02
N ALA A 237 -9.88 -1.75 -1.70
CA ALA A 237 -11.18 -1.91 -1.06
C ALA A 237 -12.09 -0.69 -1.34
N ALA A 238 -11.54 0.52 -1.21
CA ALA A 238 -12.26 1.77 -1.43
C ALA A 238 -12.68 1.96 -2.91
N SER A 239 -11.85 1.57 -3.87
CA SER A 239 -12.23 1.62 -5.29
C SER A 239 -13.39 0.67 -5.59
N ASN A 240 -13.33 -0.58 -5.09
CA ASN A 240 -14.42 -1.54 -5.24
C ASN A 240 -15.74 -1.09 -4.59
N GLN A 241 -15.68 -0.26 -3.54
CA GLN A 241 -16.86 0.35 -2.94
C GLN A 241 -17.50 1.39 -3.86
N ARG A 242 -16.70 2.19 -4.56
CA ARG A 242 -17.20 3.18 -5.54
C ARG A 242 -17.88 2.51 -6.73
N ASP A 243 -17.41 1.33 -7.11
CA ASP A 243 -17.99 0.52 -8.18
C ASP A 243 -19.28 -0.23 -7.76
N GLY A 244 -19.78 0.00 -6.54
CA GLY A 244 -21.01 -0.63 -6.02
C GLY A 244 -20.85 -2.11 -5.66
N ARG A 245 -19.64 -2.68 -5.74
CA ARG A 245 -19.38 -4.10 -5.44
C ARG A 245 -19.29 -4.38 -3.94
N LEU A 246 -19.06 -3.35 -3.12
CA LEU A 246 -19.07 -3.44 -1.66
C LEU A 246 -20.18 -2.56 -1.08
N SER A 247 -21.05 -3.17 -0.26
CA SER A 247 -22.05 -2.40 0.48
C SER A 247 -21.38 -1.60 1.59
N ARG A 248 -21.88 -0.39 1.86
CA ARG A 248 -21.44 0.45 2.99
C ARG A 248 -21.48 -0.31 4.34
N ARG A 249 -22.44 -1.24 4.49
CA ARG A 249 -22.57 -2.12 5.67
C ARG A 249 -21.38 -3.07 5.84
N GLN A 250 -20.81 -3.57 4.75
CA GLN A 250 -19.67 -4.48 4.80
C GLN A 250 -18.40 -3.75 5.23
N VAL A 251 -18.22 -2.52 4.76
CA VAL A 251 -17.11 -1.65 5.18
C VAL A 251 -17.23 -1.30 6.67
N THR A 252 -18.43 -0.97 7.16
CA THR A 252 -18.63 -0.71 8.59
C THR A 252 -18.37 -1.95 9.45
N ILE A 253 -18.76 -3.15 8.99
CA ILE A 253 -18.46 -4.40 9.72
C ILE A 253 -16.95 -4.64 9.77
N ALA A 254 -16.23 -4.44 8.66
CA ALA A 254 -14.78 -4.60 8.62
C ALA A 254 -14.07 -3.60 9.55
N ALA A 255 -14.50 -2.34 9.53
CA ALA A 255 -13.97 -1.31 10.42
C ALA A 255 -14.25 -1.64 11.89
N MET A 256 -15.49 -2.04 12.24
CA MET A 256 -15.83 -2.43 13.61
C MET A 256 -15.00 -3.63 14.08
N ALA A 257 -14.87 -4.67 13.26
CA ALA A 257 -14.03 -5.83 13.59
C ALA A 257 -12.58 -5.40 13.87
N ALA A 258 -12.05 -4.46 13.07
CA ALA A 258 -10.71 -3.96 13.27
C ALA A 258 -10.53 -3.11 14.52
N THR A 259 -11.49 -2.24 14.80
CA THR A 259 -11.51 -1.48 16.05
C THR A 259 -11.62 -2.41 17.26
N THR A 260 -12.48 -3.42 17.23
CA THR A 260 -12.64 -4.36 18.34
C THR A 260 -11.35 -5.11 18.64
N VAL A 261 -10.67 -5.64 17.62
CA VAL A 261 -9.38 -6.33 17.80
C VAL A 261 -8.32 -5.37 18.34
N GLY A 262 -8.23 -4.15 17.78
CA GLY A 262 -7.29 -3.14 18.28
C GLY A 262 -7.53 -2.78 19.74
N VAL A 263 -8.79 -2.62 20.15
CA VAL A 263 -9.15 -2.37 21.55
C VAL A 263 -8.73 -3.54 22.45
N ILE A 264 -8.97 -4.79 22.02
CA ILE A 264 -8.57 -5.98 22.79
C ILE A 264 -7.06 -6.06 22.98
N ILE A 265 -6.27 -5.74 21.93
CA ILE A 265 -4.80 -5.73 22.01
C ILE A 265 -4.35 -4.65 23.00
N VAL A 266 -4.85 -3.42 22.86
CA VAL A 266 -4.51 -2.32 23.78
C VAL A 266 -4.88 -2.66 25.22
N THR A 267 -6.08 -3.18 25.48
CA THR A 267 -6.47 -3.55 26.84
C THR A 267 -5.62 -4.68 27.41
N ALA A 268 -5.24 -5.67 26.60
CA ALA A 268 -4.33 -6.74 27.02
C ALA A 268 -2.95 -6.19 27.45
N HIS A 269 -2.39 -5.23 26.71
CA HIS A 269 -1.14 -4.57 27.10
C HIS A 269 -1.28 -3.79 28.40
N THR A 270 -2.38 -3.03 28.58
CA THR A 270 -2.58 -2.25 29.82
C THR A 270 -2.75 -3.14 31.06
N LEU A 271 -3.40 -4.29 30.93
CA LEU A 271 -3.66 -5.19 32.06
C LEU A 271 -2.40 -5.98 32.48
N HIS A 272 -1.48 -6.26 31.56
CA HIS A 272 -0.22 -6.93 31.89
C HIS A 272 0.82 -5.97 32.51
N GLY A 273 0.77 -4.67 32.17
CA GLY A 273 1.73 -3.69 32.67
C GLY A 273 1.64 -3.38 34.18
N GLU A 274 0.51 -3.67 34.83
CA GLU A 274 0.30 -3.34 36.25
C GLU A 274 0.58 -4.52 37.22
N GLY A 275 0.98 -5.69 36.71
CA GLY A 275 0.92 -6.95 37.46
C GLY A 275 2.22 -7.57 37.98
N GLU A 276 3.41 -7.14 37.55
CA GLU A 276 4.67 -7.70 38.06
C GLU A 276 5.41 -6.72 39.00
N PRO A 277 5.13 -6.75 40.31
CA PRO A 277 6.00 -6.15 41.30
C PRO A 277 7.33 -6.92 41.32
N GLU A 278 8.35 -6.35 40.67
CA GLU A 278 9.73 -6.26 41.18
C GLU A 278 10.26 -7.53 41.90
N GLN A 279 10.12 -8.71 41.29
CA GLN A 279 10.75 -9.96 41.76
C GLN A 279 11.79 -10.53 40.77
N ALA A 280 12.26 -9.72 39.82
CA ALA A 280 13.46 -10.03 39.05
C ALA A 280 14.72 -9.58 39.80
N ALA A 281 15.37 -10.58 40.37
CA ALA A 281 16.57 -10.56 41.21
C ALA A 281 17.79 -9.75 40.69
N PRO A 282 18.68 -9.31 41.60
CA PRO A 282 19.88 -8.49 41.37
C PRO A 282 21.06 -9.19 40.66
N LEU A 283 20.82 -10.13 39.75
CA LEU A 283 21.87 -10.98 39.18
C LEU A 283 22.70 -10.33 38.05
N PHE A 284 22.29 -9.18 37.50
CA PHE A 284 23.04 -8.51 36.42
C PHE A 284 23.94 -7.35 36.86
N ARG A 285 23.95 -6.96 38.15
CA ARG A 285 24.78 -5.84 38.63
C ARG A 285 26.25 -6.18 38.87
N HIS A 286 26.66 -7.46 38.84
CA HIS A 286 28.06 -7.82 39.08
C HIS A 286 28.95 -7.93 37.84
N SER A 287 28.41 -7.72 36.62
CA SER A 287 29.19 -7.93 35.38
C SER A 287 29.66 -6.64 34.68
N LEU A 288 29.50 -5.46 35.29
CA LEU A 288 29.93 -4.17 34.69
C LEU A 288 30.97 -3.38 35.51
N ALA A 289 31.55 -3.97 36.55
CA ALA A 289 32.62 -3.32 37.34
C ALA A 289 34.03 -3.41 36.68
N GLY A 290 34.12 -3.43 35.35
CA GLY A 290 35.35 -3.83 34.65
C GLY A 290 35.68 -3.08 33.35
N PHE A 291 35.24 -1.85 33.15
CA PHE A 291 35.72 -1.01 32.04
C PHE A 291 36.28 0.31 32.55
N PRO A 292 37.56 0.64 32.26
CA PRO A 292 38.13 1.93 32.64
C PRO A 292 37.59 3.06 31.76
N ASP A 293 37.30 4.18 32.41
CA ASP A 293 36.91 5.46 31.83
C ASP A 293 37.87 5.91 30.72
N ALA A 294 37.39 5.95 29.48
CA ALA A 294 38.02 6.69 28.40
C ALA A 294 37.15 7.92 28.09
N ALA A 295 37.70 9.06 28.49
CA ALA A 295 37.16 10.40 28.35
C ALA A 295 36.68 10.71 26.91
N VAL A 296 35.41 11.13 26.79
CA VAL A 296 34.90 11.84 25.61
C VAL A 296 34.78 13.31 26.01
N ALA A 297 35.72 14.10 25.53
CA ALA A 297 35.78 15.54 25.72
C ALA A 297 34.69 16.25 24.91
N HIS A 298 34.05 17.21 25.56
CA HIS A 298 33.14 18.21 25.02
C HIS A 298 33.73 18.99 23.84
N ALA A 299 32.93 19.20 22.79
CA ALA A 299 33.11 20.31 21.85
C ALA A 299 31.74 20.91 21.50
N HIS A 300 31.36 21.96 22.22
CA HIS A 300 30.26 22.85 21.85
C HIS A 300 30.78 23.88 20.84
N GLY A 301 30.27 23.83 19.61
CA GLY A 301 30.43 24.87 18.59
C GLY A 301 29.08 25.51 18.28
N ALA A 302 28.90 26.76 18.69
CA ALA A 302 27.74 27.59 18.37
C ALA A 302 27.86 28.19 16.95
N PRO A 303 26.77 28.34 16.19
CA PRO A 303 26.73 29.21 15.02
C PRO A 303 26.14 30.61 15.33
N PRO A 304 26.57 31.67 14.63
CA PRO A 304 26.11 33.03 14.86
C PRO A 304 24.81 33.35 14.12
N ALA A 305 24.06 34.26 14.73
CA ALA A 305 22.89 34.94 14.19
C ALA A 305 23.24 35.82 12.97
N LEU A 306 22.39 35.80 11.94
CA LEU A 306 22.31 36.85 10.94
C LEU A 306 20.87 37.31 10.77
N ALA A 307 20.73 38.62 10.86
CA ALA A 307 19.52 39.41 10.82
C ALA A 307 19.11 39.79 9.38
N GLY A 308 17.84 40.18 9.25
CA GLY A 308 17.44 41.33 8.43
C GLY A 308 17.03 41.05 6.99
N GLY A 309 15.81 41.46 6.63
CA GLY A 309 15.36 41.55 5.24
C GLY A 309 13.86 41.71 5.09
N SER A 310 13.36 42.93 5.31
CA SER A 310 12.02 43.40 4.99
C SER A 310 11.89 43.78 3.50
N SER A 311 10.66 44.15 3.09
CA SER A 311 10.23 44.73 1.79
C SER A 311 9.84 43.72 0.71
N THR A 312 8.80 43.88 -0.12
CA THR A 312 7.69 44.86 -0.26
C THR A 312 6.73 44.24 -1.28
N SER A 313 5.41 44.37 -1.07
CA SER A 313 4.39 44.21 -2.12
C SER A 313 4.51 45.33 -3.17
N PRO A 314 4.01 45.10 -4.39
CA PRO A 314 3.11 46.11 -4.93
C PRO A 314 1.86 45.54 -5.63
N THR A 315 0.86 46.42 -5.65
CA THR A 315 -0.54 46.23 -6.04
C THR A 315 -0.79 46.92 -7.40
N ALA A 316 -1.51 46.25 -8.32
CA ALA A 316 -2.39 46.79 -9.39
C ALA A 316 -1.73 47.63 -10.55
N PRO A 317 -2.33 47.79 -11.77
CA PRO A 317 -3.78 47.90 -12.02
C PRO A 317 -4.38 47.26 -13.30
N LEU A 318 -5.72 47.31 -13.32
CA LEU A 318 -6.66 47.04 -14.41
C LEU A 318 -6.40 47.84 -15.69
N ALA A 319 -6.59 47.20 -16.84
CA ALA A 319 -6.95 47.86 -18.10
C ALA A 319 -7.94 46.99 -18.90
N ARG A 320 -9.01 47.62 -19.40
CA ARG A 320 -10.07 47.07 -20.26
C ARG A 320 -9.95 47.75 -21.64
N VAL A 321 -9.88 46.97 -22.72
CA VAL A 321 -10.16 47.41 -24.12
C VAL A 321 -10.80 46.23 -24.88
N PRO A 322 -11.78 46.46 -25.79
CA PRO A 322 -12.68 45.45 -26.34
C PRO A 322 -12.24 44.90 -27.70
N GLY A 323 -12.73 43.69 -28.02
CA GLY A 323 -12.74 43.13 -29.38
C GLY A 323 -11.49 42.36 -29.77
N ALA A 324 -11.47 41.04 -29.54
CA ALA A 324 -10.49 40.14 -30.13
C ALA A 324 -11.14 38.77 -30.38
N THR A 325 -11.11 38.32 -31.63
CA THR A 325 -11.37 36.94 -32.03
C THR A 325 -10.46 36.00 -31.24
N ALA A 326 -11.07 35.11 -30.47
CA ALA A 326 -10.41 34.35 -29.41
C ALA A 326 -9.32 33.42 -29.97
N THR A 327 -8.10 33.70 -29.56
CA THR A 327 -6.90 32.89 -29.72
C THR A 327 -6.98 31.65 -28.83
N THR A 328 -6.61 30.51 -29.41
CA THR A 328 -6.70 29.15 -28.86
C THR A 328 -5.57 28.85 -27.86
N ASP A 329 -5.38 29.68 -26.85
CA ASP A 329 -4.30 29.49 -25.85
C ASP A 329 -4.72 29.88 -24.42
N ALA A 330 -5.99 29.60 -24.09
CA ALA A 330 -6.49 29.73 -22.72
C ALA A 330 -5.99 28.55 -21.88
N GLY A 331 -5.24 28.85 -20.81
CA GLY A 331 -4.65 27.90 -19.87
C GLY A 331 -5.61 26.84 -19.28
N PRO A 332 -5.12 25.92 -18.44
CA PRO A 332 -5.91 24.80 -17.96
C PRO A 332 -7.14 25.28 -17.16
N LEU A 333 -8.33 24.99 -17.67
CA LEU A 333 -9.60 25.24 -16.99
C LEU A 333 -9.84 24.17 -15.93
N ASN A 334 -10.38 24.56 -14.79
CA ASN A 334 -10.91 23.57 -13.84
C ASN A 334 -12.28 23.05 -14.35
N ARG A 335 -12.81 21.97 -13.73
CA ARG A 335 -14.05 21.32 -14.21
C ARG A 335 -15.28 22.23 -14.14
N ALA A 336 -15.34 23.14 -13.15
CA ALA A 336 -16.47 24.05 -12.99
C ALA A 336 -16.44 25.12 -14.07
N GLU A 337 -15.26 25.71 -14.32
CA GLU A 337 -15.04 26.71 -15.37
C GLU A 337 -15.31 26.14 -16.76
N LEU A 338 -14.83 24.92 -17.06
CA LEU A 338 -15.10 24.25 -18.33
C LEU A 338 -16.61 24.06 -18.54
N ARG A 339 -17.33 23.60 -17.51
CA ARG A 339 -18.78 23.42 -17.58
C ARG A 339 -19.49 24.75 -17.81
N GLU A 340 -19.12 25.79 -17.07
CA GLU A 340 -19.70 27.12 -17.20
C GLU A 340 -19.44 27.71 -18.58
N ALA A 341 -18.21 27.57 -19.10
CA ALA A 341 -17.83 28.06 -20.42
C ALA A 341 -18.62 27.38 -21.55
N VAL A 342 -18.82 26.06 -21.48
CA VAL A 342 -19.63 25.32 -22.45
C VAL A 342 -21.11 25.70 -22.32
N THR A 343 -21.64 25.73 -21.09
CA THR A 343 -23.08 26.04 -20.83
C THR A 343 -23.44 27.46 -21.26
N SER A 344 -22.52 28.42 -21.10
CA SER A 344 -22.71 29.81 -21.52
C SER A 344 -22.44 30.05 -23.01
N GLY A 345 -22.04 29.03 -23.77
CA GLY A 345 -21.68 29.16 -25.18
C GLY A 345 -20.35 29.89 -25.42
N LYS A 346 -19.57 30.19 -24.38
CA LYS A 346 -18.21 30.77 -24.51
C LYS A 346 -17.22 29.81 -25.15
N LEU A 347 -17.47 28.50 -25.04
CA LEU A 347 -16.64 27.45 -25.62
C LEU A 347 -17.52 26.56 -26.50
N SER A 348 -17.23 26.51 -27.79
CA SER A 348 -17.92 25.61 -28.72
C SER A 348 -17.48 24.15 -28.54
N LEU A 349 -18.24 23.19 -29.06
CA LEU A 349 -17.83 21.79 -29.08
C LEU A 349 -16.47 21.61 -29.78
N GLY A 350 -16.24 22.33 -30.88
CA GLY A 350 -14.96 22.34 -31.59
C GLY A 350 -13.81 22.85 -30.73
N ASP A 351 -14.03 23.88 -29.92
CA ASP A 351 -13.02 24.38 -29.00
C ASP A 351 -12.72 23.36 -27.90
N VAL A 352 -13.75 22.73 -27.32
CA VAL A 352 -13.54 21.68 -26.30
C VAL A 352 -12.72 20.53 -26.87
N LEU A 353 -13.02 20.09 -28.10
CA LEU A 353 -12.31 18.98 -28.75
C LEU A 353 -10.88 19.34 -29.17
N LYS A 354 -10.52 20.62 -29.30
CA LYS A 354 -9.13 21.03 -29.59
C LYS A 354 -8.26 21.15 -28.34
N ARG A 355 -8.85 21.13 -27.14
CA ARG A 355 -8.10 21.27 -25.88
C ARG A 355 -7.42 19.96 -25.50
N HIS A 356 -6.18 20.06 -25.04
CA HIS A 356 -5.34 18.93 -24.61
C HIS A 356 -5.06 18.91 -23.10
N ASP A 357 -5.75 19.75 -22.32
CA ASP A 357 -5.57 19.74 -20.86
C ASP A 357 -6.19 18.50 -20.20
N GLU A 358 -5.56 18.04 -19.12
CA GLU A 358 -5.95 16.81 -18.39
C GLU A 358 -7.39 16.87 -17.88
N THR A 359 -7.86 18.07 -17.51
CA THR A 359 -9.22 18.27 -16.99
C THR A 359 -10.26 17.98 -18.07
N THR A 360 -10.09 18.55 -19.27
CA THR A 360 -10.95 18.38 -20.44
C THR A 360 -10.88 16.96 -20.95
N GLY A 361 -9.66 16.39 -21.03
CA GLY A 361 -9.43 15.03 -21.51
C GLY A 361 -10.21 13.97 -20.74
N ARG A 362 -10.37 14.15 -19.42
CA ARG A 362 -11.11 13.22 -18.54
C ARG A 362 -12.64 13.41 -18.56
N VAL A 363 -13.19 14.38 -19.30
CA VAL A 363 -14.64 14.55 -19.37
C VAL A 363 -15.24 13.56 -20.38
N VAL A 364 -16.42 13.02 -20.04
CA VAL A 364 -17.17 12.10 -20.89
C VAL A 364 -17.91 12.88 -21.98
N VAL A 365 -17.87 12.40 -23.22
CA VAL A 365 -18.45 13.07 -24.41
C VAL A 365 -19.93 13.39 -24.21
N GLY A 366 -20.75 12.41 -23.82
CA GLY A 366 -22.18 12.63 -23.62
C GLY A 366 -22.49 13.66 -22.53
N ARG A 367 -21.59 13.87 -21.56
CA ARG A 367 -21.77 14.92 -20.55
C ARG A 367 -21.52 16.32 -21.10
N ILE A 368 -20.53 16.52 -21.98
CA ILE A 368 -20.26 17.83 -22.58
C ILE A 368 -21.30 18.19 -23.63
N VAL A 369 -21.66 17.25 -24.48
CA VAL A 369 -22.60 17.52 -25.58
C VAL A 369 -23.98 17.92 -25.04
N ARG A 370 -24.44 17.32 -23.94
CA ARG A 370 -25.70 17.70 -23.26
C ARG A 370 -25.65 19.08 -22.58
N LEU A 371 -24.48 19.70 -22.48
CA LEU A 371 -24.32 21.06 -21.94
C LEU A 371 -24.31 22.13 -23.03
N LEU A 372 -24.31 21.74 -24.31
CA LEU A 372 -24.30 22.69 -25.41
C LEU A 372 -25.63 23.47 -25.45
N PRO A 373 -25.59 24.82 -25.51
CA PRO A 373 -26.80 25.61 -25.63
C PRO A 373 -27.50 25.31 -26.97
N GLY A 374 -28.83 25.26 -26.95
CA GLY A 374 -29.64 25.07 -28.16
C GLY A 374 -29.92 23.62 -28.55
N TYR A 375 -29.44 22.61 -27.79
CA TYR A 375 -29.73 21.20 -28.07
C TYR A 375 -30.62 20.59 -26.97
N LEU A 376 -31.75 20.02 -27.38
CA LEU A 376 -32.62 19.25 -26.48
C LEU A 376 -31.98 17.89 -26.11
N PRO A 377 -32.10 17.41 -24.86
CA PRO A 377 -31.46 16.17 -24.41
C PRO A 377 -31.77 14.94 -25.27
N GLU A 378 -33.02 14.80 -25.70
CA GLU A 378 -33.47 13.68 -26.55
C GLU A 378 -32.81 13.69 -27.94
N ARG A 379 -32.59 14.90 -28.48
CA ARG A 379 -31.94 15.11 -29.78
C ARG A 379 -30.44 14.85 -29.68
N VAL A 380 -29.82 15.22 -28.57
CA VAL A 380 -28.39 14.97 -28.30
C VAL A 380 -28.08 13.47 -28.35
N ASP A 381 -28.89 12.63 -27.73
CA ASP A 381 -28.65 11.19 -27.71
C ASP A 381 -28.75 10.59 -29.13
N SER A 382 -29.70 11.06 -29.93
CA SER A 382 -29.85 10.67 -31.34
C SER A 382 -28.65 11.12 -32.21
N LEU A 383 -28.14 12.33 -31.99
CA LEU A 383 -26.98 12.87 -32.70
C LEU A 383 -25.67 12.15 -32.31
N ILE A 384 -25.49 11.81 -31.03
CA ILE A 384 -24.34 11.01 -30.60
C ILE A 384 -24.41 9.62 -31.25
N GLN A 385 -25.58 8.99 -31.25
CA GLN A 385 -25.78 7.68 -31.89
C GLN A 385 -25.50 7.73 -33.39
N SER A 386 -25.94 8.78 -34.10
CA SER A 386 -25.69 8.92 -35.54
C SER A 386 -24.22 9.18 -35.89
N SER A 387 -23.45 9.79 -34.98
CA SER A 387 -22.00 9.96 -35.14
C SER A 387 -21.21 8.64 -35.01
N GLY A 388 -21.82 7.60 -34.40
CA GLY A 388 -21.17 6.33 -34.11
C GLY A 388 -20.17 6.39 -32.94
N VAL A 389 -20.14 7.50 -32.20
CA VAL A 389 -19.26 7.69 -31.03
C VAL A 389 -19.98 7.22 -29.76
N ASP A 390 -19.31 6.42 -28.93
CA ASP A 390 -19.85 5.99 -27.63
C ASP A 390 -19.98 7.19 -26.67
N GLU A 391 -21.18 7.45 -26.17
CA GLU A 391 -21.46 8.54 -25.23
C GLU A 391 -20.63 8.46 -23.94
N LYS A 392 -20.17 7.27 -23.54
CA LYS A 392 -19.40 7.02 -22.32
C LYS A 392 -17.91 7.25 -22.49
N ARG A 393 -17.45 7.50 -23.71
CA ARG A 393 -16.05 7.72 -24.02
C ARG A 393 -15.55 9.05 -23.47
N HIS A 394 -14.28 9.12 -23.10
CA HIS A 394 -13.65 10.37 -22.68
C HIS A 394 -13.15 11.18 -23.88
N ILE A 395 -13.12 12.50 -23.75
CA ILE A 395 -12.68 13.41 -24.82
C ILE A 395 -11.23 13.13 -25.24
N ALA A 396 -10.34 12.76 -24.31
CA ALA A 396 -8.96 12.40 -24.64
C ALA A 396 -8.87 11.13 -25.51
N ASP A 397 -9.84 10.22 -25.40
CA ASP A 397 -9.82 8.93 -26.08
C ASP A 397 -10.45 8.97 -27.48
N LEU A 398 -10.97 10.13 -27.91
CA LEU A 398 -11.52 10.32 -29.25
C LEU A 398 -10.40 10.43 -30.29
N SER A 399 -10.48 9.58 -31.31
CA SER A 399 -9.68 9.69 -32.52
C SER A 399 -10.04 10.94 -33.33
N GLU A 400 -9.13 11.41 -34.19
CA GLU A 400 -9.40 12.54 -35.10
C GLU A 400 -10.62 12.29 -36.01
N ASP A 401 -10.82 11.05 -36.46
CA ASP A 401 -11.99 10.66 -37.24
C ASP A 401 -13.29 10.80 -36.46
N GLU A 402 -13.31 10.38 -35.20
CA GLU A 402 -14.47 10.51 -34.32
C GLU A 402 -14.74 11.97 -33.97
N ARG A 403 -13.70 12.78 -33.71
CA ARG A 403 -13.84 14.24 -33.52
C ARG A 403 -14.48 14.88 -34.75
N ARG A 404 -14.03 14.54 -35.96
CA ARG A 404 -14.60 15.05 -37.22
C ARG A 404 -16.05 14.61 -37.43
N LYS A 405 -16.39 13.35 -37.15
CA LYS A 405 -17.78 12.86 -37.25
C LYS A 405 -18.69 13.56 -36.26
N LEU A 406 -18.25 13.73 -35.02
CA LEU A 406 -19.00 14.44 -33.99
C LEU A 406 -19.25 15.89 -34.44
N LEU A 407 -18.22 16.60 -34.89
CA LEU A 407 -18.38 17.97 -35.39
C LEU A 407 -19.31 18.06 -36.61
N ALA A 408 -19.17 17.16 -37.59
CA ALA A 408 -20.03 17.17 -38.77
C ALA A 408 -21.52 17.01 -38.44
N VAL A 409 -21.85 16.19 -37.43
CA VAL A 409 -23.23 15.98 -36.98
C VAL A 409 -23.79 17.22 -36.27
N PHE A 410 -22.98 17.86 -35.42
CA PHE A 410 -23.42 19.01 -34.62
C PHE A 410 -23.39 20.34 -35.39
N ASP A 411 -22.41 20.55 -36.28
CA ASP A 411 -22.30 21.76 -37.13
C ASP A 411 -23.29 21.77 -38.30
N GLY A 412 -23.74 20.60 -38.76
CA GLY A 412 -24.70 20.48 -39.87
C GLY A 412 -26.17 20.69 -39.48
N HIS A 413 -26.46 20.81 -38.18
CA HIS A 413 -27.83 20.92 -37.64
C HIS A 413 -27.94 22.06 -36.61
N PRO A 414 -27.52 23.31 -36.90
CA PRO A 414 -27.95 24.43 -36.08
C PRO A 414 -29.46 24.55 -36.21
N GLU A 415 -30.18 24.61 -35.09
CA GLU A 415 -31.64 24.86 -35.11
C GLU A 415 -32.00 26.19 -35.75
#